data_AF-A0A8J5MWH4-F1
#
_entry.id   AF-A0A8J5MWH4-F1
#
_cell.length_a   1.000
_cell.length_b   1.000
_cell.length_c   1.000
_cell.angle_alpha   90.00
_cell.angle_beta   90.00
_cell.angle_gamma   90.00
#
_symmetry.space_group_name_H-M   'P 1'
#
loop_
_entity.id
_entity.type
_entity.pdbx_description
1 polymer ?
#
loop_
_entity_poly.entity_id
_entity_poly.type
_entity_poly.pdbx_seq_one_letter_code
_entity_poly.pdbx_strand_id
1 'polypeptide(L)'
;MERKPSIETSQDDTVVSQFGKLIHGTKSDHVGCLEGLVPPDVNTDTPVTNVMILDGAAIVHLLQPGSAKIFSDYAMHVFLPYIESQLQKAFRVEVVWDEYLPHSIKAGTRQRRGKGVRRRVEAIGFIPRNWQEFLRLDENRSEPFSFLAVRVVSMSTEKRVISSHYATVLFTQHKDASGNHVTMKRQSQE
;
A
#
# COMPACT_ATOMS: atom_id res chain seq x y z
N MET A 1 35.56 29.41 -20.29
CA MET A 1 35.32 28.56 -19.09
C MET A 1 33.94 28.96 -18.55
N GLU A 2 32.88 28.47 -19.18
CA GLU A 2 31.50 28.78 -18.77
C GLU A 2 31.05 27.80 -17.69
N ARG A 3 30.60 28.31 -16.54
CA ARG A 3 29.92 27.51 -15.52
C ARG A 3 28.46 27.36 -15.94
N LYS A 4 28.01 26.12 -16.10
CA LYS A 4 26.59 25.80 -16.26
C LYS A 4 25.84 26.17 -14.97
N PRO A 5 24.61 26.71 -15.08
CA PRO A 5 23.78 26.99 -13.92
C PRO A 5 23.25 25.67 -13.33
N SER A 6 23.36 25.54 -12.01
CA SER A 6 22.80 24.44 -11.22
C SER A 6 21.28 24.53 -11.25
N ILE A 7 20.61 23.48 -11.74
CA ILE A 7 19.16 23.36 -11.70
C ILE A 7 18.78 23.05 -10.24
N GLU A 8 18.21 24.02 -9.54
CA GLU A 8 17.54 23.79 -8.26
C GLU A 8 16.34 22.88 -8.50
N THR A 9 16.41 21.67 -7.95
CA THR A 9 15.27 20.78 -7.81
C THR A 9 14.32 21.41 -6.80
N SER A 10 13.17 21.91 -7.27
CA SER A 10 12.07 22.32 -6.40
C SER A 10 11.65 21.14 -5.53
N GLN A 11 12.10 21.19 -4.28
CA GLN A 11 11.66 20.34 -3.20
C GLN A 11 10.32 20.93 -2.75
N ASP A 12 9.27 20.11 -2.75
CA ASP A 12 7.93 20.51 -2.34
C ASP A 12 7.94 20.74 -0.82
N ASP A 13 8.25 21.96 -0.42
CA ASP A 13 8.40 22.34 0.98
C ASP A 13 7.02 22.38 1.63
N THR A 14 6.77 21.41 2.51
CA THR A 14 5.54 21.40 3.32
C THR A 14 5.67 22.48 4.40
N VAL A 15 4.71 23.39 4.48
CA VAL A 15 4.78 24.58 5.35
C VAL A 15 3.65 24.54 6.39
N VAL A 16 4.01 24.69 7.65
CA VAL A 16 3.08 24.80 8.78
C VAL A 16 2.98 26.27 9.19
N SER A 17 1.77 26.83 9.27
CA SER A 17 1.56 28.19 9.77
C SER A 17 1.38 28.16 11.29
N GLN A 18 2.33 28.72 12.04
CA GLN A 18 2.24 28.87 13.50
C GLN A 18 2.35 30.36 13.87
N PHE A 19 1.32 30.90 14.54
CA PHE A 19 1.24 32.31 14.96
C PHE A 19 1.52 33.33 13.83
N GLY A 20 1.01 33.05 12.62
CA GLY A 20 1.18 33.93 11.46
C GLY A 20 2.55 33.88 10.80
N LYS A 21 3.42 32.93 11.19
CA LYS A 21 4.68 32.63 10.50
C LYS A 21 4.61 31.26 9.84
N LEU A 22 5.10 31.20 8.61
CA LEU A 22 5.28 29.96 7.87
C LEU A 22 6.58 29.30 8.31
N ILE A 23 6.49 28.10 8.86
CA ILE A 23 7.61 27.28 9.28
C ILE A 23 7.75 26.14 8.28
N HIS A 24 8.94 26.01 7.68
CA HIS A 24 9.28 24.87 6.84
C HIS A 24 9.41 23.64 7.74
N GLY A 25 8.66 22.59 7.41
CA GLY A 25 8.60 21.38 8.20
C GLY A 25 8.55 20.13 7.34
N THR A 26 8.67 19.00 8.01
CA THR A 26 8.36 17.70 7.43
C THR A 26 6.86 17.45 7.53
N LYS A 27 6.31 16.59 6.67
CA LYS A 27 4.89 16.21 6.72
C LYS A 27 4.43 15.74 8.11
N SER A 28 5.33 15.16 8.91
CA SER A 28 5.08 14.73 10.29
C SER A 28 4.80 15.88 11.26
N ASP A 29 5.25 17.11 10.97
CA ASP A 29 5.07 18.25 11.88
C ASP A 29 3.61 18.69 11.97
N HIS A 30 2.77 18.32 11.00
CA HIS A 30 1.32 18.52 11.07
C HIS A 30 0.61 17.56 12.02
N VAL A 31 1.22 16.43 12.39
CA VAL A 31 0.56 15.39 13.20
C VAL A 31 0.26 15.92 14.60
N GLY A 32 1.23 16.59 15.25
CA GLY A 32 1.01 17.17 16.58
C GLY A 32 -0.08 18.25 16.59
N CYS A 33 -0.21 19.03 15.51
CA CYS A 33 -1.30 19.99 15.36
C CYS A 33 -2.67 19.31 15.26
N LEU A 34 -2.75 18.14 14.61
CA LEU A 34 -3.99 17.38 14.48
C LEU A 34 -4.36 16.65 15.78
N GLU A 35 -3.38 16.06 16.46
CA GLU A 35 -3.58 15.38 17.75
C GLU A 35 -4.11 16.31 18.83
N GLY A 36 -3.61 17.56 18.88
CA GLY A 36 -4.11 18.58 19.81
C GLY A 36 -5.55 19.04 19.56
N LEU A 37 -6.14 18.71 18.40
CA LEU A 37 -7.54 19.00 18.07
C LEU A 37 -8.48 17.84 18.40
N VAL A 38 -7.95 16.67 18.77
CA VAL A 38 -8.76 15.51 19.15
C VAL A 38 -9.13 15.62 20.63
N PRO A 39 -10.43 15.63 20.99
CA PRO A 39 -10.83 15.64 22.39
C PRO A 39 -10.33 14.38 23.13
N PRO A 40 -9.87 14.51 24.39
CA PRO A 40 -9.31 13.38 25.15
C PRO A 40 -10.30 12.25 25.44
N ASP A 41 -11.61 12.51 25.34
CA ASP A 41 -12.69 11.55 25.62
C ASP A 41 -13.31 10.93 24.36
N VAL A 42 -12.67 11.05 23.19
CA VAL A 42 -13.12 10.29 22.01
C VAL A 42 -12.86 8.82 22.27
N ASN A 43 -13.94 8.11 22.63
CA ASN A 43 -13.97 6.66 22.72
C ASN A 43 -13.38 6.08 21.43
N THR A 44 -12.21 5.47 21.50
CA THR A 44 -11.49 4.91 20.32
C THR A 44 -12.14 3.63 19.80
N ASP A 45 -13.33 3.29 20.30
CA ASP A 45 -14.18 2.25 19.74
C ASP A 45 -14.61 2.70 18.34
N THR A 46 -13.74 2.39 17.37
CA THR A 46 -14.09 2.44 15.96
C THR A 46 -15.37 1.62 15.80
N PRO A 47 -16.50 2.23 15.41
CA PRO A 47 -17.72 1.47 15.19
C PRO A 47 -17.42 0.39 14.16
N VAL A 48 -17.99 -0.80 14.33
CA VAL A 48 -17.82 -1.88 13.34
C VAL A 48 -18.32 -1.35 11.99
N THR A 49 -17.39 -1.06 11.09
CA THR A 49 -17.71 -0.48 9.80
C THR A 49 -18.16 -1.59 8.85
N ASN A 50 -19.13 -1.30 7.98
CA ASN A 50 -19.54 -2.26 6.97
C ASN A 50 -18.38 -2.60 6.01
N VAL A 51 -17.51 -1.63 5.73
CA VAL A 51 -16.39 -1.77 4.79
C VAL A 51 -15.21 -0.94 5.25
N MET A 52 -14.02 -1.54 5.24
CA MET A 52 -12.75 -0.85 5.40
C MET A 52 -11.98 -0.91 4.08
N ILE A 53 -11.64 0.24 3.51
CA ILE A 53 -10.85 0.34 2.28
C ILE A 53 -9.44 0.75 2.64
N LEU A 54 -8.48 -0.05 2.18
CA LEU A 54 -7.07 0.05 2.53
C LEU A 54 -6.24 0.37 1.28
N ASP A 55 -5.35 1.36 1.39
CA ASP A 55 -4.29 1.57 0.41
C ASP A 55 -3.18 0.54 0.65
N GLY A 56 -3.12 -0.47 -0.21
CA GLY A 56 -2.15 -1.56 -0.12
C GLY A 56 -0.71 -1.07 -0.28
N ALA A 57 -0.46 -0.07 -1.13
CA ALA A 57 0.88 0.48 -1.30
C ALA A 57 1.34 1.16 0.00
N ALA A 58 0.47 1.95 0.64
CA ALA A 58 0.76 2.56 1.93
C ALA A 58 1.04 1.52 3.02
N ILE A 59 0.26 0.43 3.07
CA ILE A 59 0.46 -0.65 4.05
C ILE A 59 1.80 -1.36 3.84
N VAL A 60 2.22 -1.63 2.61
CA VAL A 60 3.52 -2.26 2.33
C VAL A 60 4.69 -1.37 2.79
N HIS A 61 4.55 -0.05 2.71
CA HIS A 61 5.55 0.88 3.25
C HIS A 61 5.53 0.91 4.79
N LEU A 62 4.34 0.85 5.40
CA LEU A 62 4.17 0.80 6.85
C LEU A 62 4.73 -0.50 7.45
N LEU A 63 4.42 -1.63 6.84
CA LEU A 63 4.75 -2.96 7.32
C LEU A 63 6.08 -3.42 6.74
N GLN A 64 7.16 -3.07 7.42
CA GLN A 64 8.50 -3.54 7.04
C GLN A 64 8.63 -5.06 7.26
N PRO A 65 9.43 -5.77 6.43
CA PRO A 65 9.57 -7.22 6.52
C PRO A 65 10.17 -7.77 7.83
N GLY A 66 10.84 -6.93 8.62
CA GLY A 66 11.47 -7.34 9.88
C GLY A 66 12.45 -8.49 9.68
N SER A 67 12.17 -9.64 10.33
CA SER A 67 12.99 -10.85 10.26
C SER A 67 12.65 -11.77 9.07
N ALA A 68 11.63 -11.47 8.27
CA ALA A 68 11.23 -12.27 7.13
C ALA A 68 12.36 -12.33 6.08
N LYS A 69 12.77 -13.54 5.71
CA LYS A 69 13.87 -13.73 4.74
C LYS A 69 13.36 -13.83 3.31
N ILE A 70 12.16 -14.39 3.12
CA ILE A 70 11.53 -14.58 1.82
C ILE A 70 10.13 -13.95 1.78
N PHE A 71 9.64 -13.65 0.58
CA PHE A 71 8.33 -12.97 0.42
C PHE A 71 7.15 -13.78 0.99
N SER A 72 7.23 -15.11 0.99
CA SER A 72 6.22 -15.95 1.64
C SER A 72 6.13 -15.70 3.14
N ASP A 73 7.27 -15.61 3.83
CA ASP A 73 7.32 -15.34 5.27
C ASP A 73 6.75 -13.96 5.58
N TYR A 74 7.09 -12.96 4.75
CA TYR A 74 6.55 -11.61 4.89
C TYR A 74 5.02 -11.58 4.75
N ALA A 75 4.49 -12.26 3.74
CA ALA A 75 3.04 -12.37 3.59
C ALA A 75 2.42 -13.05 4.83
N MET A 76 2.88 -14.24 5.21
CA MET A 76 2.26 -15.04 6.26
C MET A 76 2.39 -14.44 7.66
N HIS A 77 3.52 -13.81 7.98
CA HIS A 77 3.84 -13.42 9.35
C HIS A 77 3.77 -11.91 9.61
N VAL A 78 3.63 -11.09 8.56
CA VAL A 78 3.57 -9.63 8.69
C VAL A 78 2.31 -9.07 8.03
N PHE A 79 2.16 -9.28 6.72
CA PHE A 79 1.11 -8.61 5.95
C PHE A 79 -0.29 -9.19 6.23
N LEU A 80 -0.47 -10.51 6.12
CA LEU A 80 -1.77 -11.14 6.32
C LEU A 80 -2.30 -11.00 7.76
N PRO A 81 -1.48 -11.13 8.83
CA PRO A 81 -1.94 -10.85 10.19
C PRO A 81 -2.45 -9.42 10.39
N TYR A 82 -1.85 -8.43 9.70
CA TYR A 82 -2.37 -7.07 9.73
C TYR A 82 -3.76 -6.98 9.08
N ILE A 83 -3.96 -7.58 7.91
CA ILE A 83 -5.27 -7.61 7.25
C ILE A 83 -6.32 -8.32 8.12
N GLU A 84 -5.95 -9.42 8.78
CA GLU A 84 -6.82 -10.14 9.72
C GLU A 84 -7.22 -9.25 10.90
N SER A 85 -6.29 -8.47 11.46
CA SER A 85 -6.61 -7.51 12.53
C SER A 85 -7.58 -6.40 12.06
N GLN A 86 -7.51 -5.99 10.79
CA GLN A 86 -8.46 -5.03 10.22
C GLN A 86 -9.83 -5.68 9.97
N LEU A 87 -9.86 -6.96 9.58
CA LEU A 87 -11.11 -7.72 9.44
C LEU A 87 -11.86 -7.87 10.77
N GLN A 88 -11.19 -7.83 11.93
CA GLN A 88 -11.92 -7.83 13.21
C GLN A 88 -12.74 -6.55 13.42
N LYS A 89 -12.37 -5.44 12.78
CA LYS A 89 -12.99 -4.12 12.93
C LYS A 89 -14.04 -3.79 11.87
N ALA A 90 -14.19 -4.64 10.85
CA ALA A 90 -15.10 -4.43 9.73
C ALA A 90 -15.83 -5.71 9.34
N PHE A 91 -16.92 -5.58 8.57
CA PHE A 91 -17.57 -6.73 7.91
C PHE A 91 -16.81 -7.20 6.66
N ARG A 92 -16.18 -6.26 5.95
CA ARG A 92 -15.38 -6.51 4.74
C ARG A 92 -14.15 -5.59 4.73
N VAL A 93 -13.02 -6.13 4.27
CA VAL A 93 -11.83 -5.35 3.93
C VAL A 93 -11.62 -5.35 2.42
N GLU A 94 -11.34 -4.19 1.85
CA GLU A 94 -10.95 -4.02 0.46
C GLU A 94 -9.52 -3.47 0.38
N VAL A 95 -8.62 -4.16 -0.29
CA VAL A 95 -7.25 -3.71 -0.51
C VAL A 95 -7.11 -3.18 -1.94
N VAL A 96 -6.82 -1.90 -2.04
CA VAL A 96 -6.62 -1.19 -3.31
C VAL A 96 -5.13 -1.03 -3.56
N TRP A 97 -4.67 -1.45 -4.73
CA TRP A 97 -3.26 -1.41 -5.11
C TRP A 97 -3.06 -0.39 -6.23
N ASP A 98 -1.97 0.37 -6.11
CA ASP A 98 -1.56 1.30 -7.17
C ASP A 98 -1.17 0.54 -8.45
N GLU A 99 -1.71 1.01 -9.58
CA GLU A 99 -1.23 0.60 -10.90
C GLU A 99 -0.25 1.63 -11.48
N TYR A 100 0.91 1.14 -11.92
CA TYR A 100 2.00 1.96 -12.44
C TYR A 100 2.01 1.93 -13.97
N LEU A 101 1.09 2.67 -14.58
CA LEU A 101 0.97 2.75 -16.04
C LEU A 101 2.15 3.54 -16.66
N PRO A 102 2.89 2.97 -17.63
CA PRO A 102 4.05 3.61 -18.25
C PRO A 102 3.76 4.97 -18.92
N HIS A 103 2.54 5.18 -19.41
CA HIS A 103 2.13 6.39 -20.12
C HIS A 103 1.29 7.35 -19.26
N SER A 104 1.28 7.15 -17.93
CA SER A 104 0.59 8.09 -17.03
C SER A 104 1.37 9.39 -16.87
N ILE A 105 0.68 10.51 -16.58
CA ILE A 105 1.31 11.81 -16.26
C ILE A 105 2.35 11.65 -15.13
N LYS A 106 2.10 10.74 -14.18
CA LYS A 106 2.99 10.47 -13.05
C LYS A 106 4.27 9.72 -13.44
N ALA A 107 4.29 9.00 -14.56
CA ALA A 107 5.43 8.17 -14.99
C ALA A 107 6.70 9.00 -15.20
N GLY A 108 6.58 10.19 -15.81
CA GLY A 108 7.73 11.08 -16.04
C GLY A 108 8.40 11.57 -14.74
N THR A 109 7.61 11.88 -13.72
CA THR A 109 8.12 12.27 -12.39
C THR A 109 8.77 11.10 -11.66
N ARG A 110 8.25 9.89 -11.86
CA ARG A 110 8.76 8.64 -11.26
C ARG A 110 10.11 8.22 -11.84
N GLN A 111 10.28 8.35 -13.17
CA GLN A 111 11.54 8.01 -13.85
C GLN A 111 12.75 8.79 -13.31
N ARG A 112 12.52 9.98 -12.73
CA ARG A 112 13.57 10.83 -12.14
C ARG A 112 14.05 10.36 -10.77
N ARG A 113 13.36 9.41 -10.11
CA ARG A 113 13.66 8.96 -8.73
C ARG A 113 14.81 7.95 -8.62
N GLY A 114 15.38 7.51 -9.74
CA GLY A 114 16.60 6.70 -9.78
C GLY A 114 16.45 5.42 -10.60
N LYS A 115 17.60 4.79 -10.89
CA LYS A 115 17.72 3.46 -11.49
C LYS A 115 18.32 2.54 -10.44
N GLY A 116 17.65 1.44 -10.13
CA GLY A 116 18.27 0.38 -9.33
C GLY A 116 17.97 -0.98 -9.92
N VAL A 117 18.49 -2.01 -9.25
CA VAL A 117 18.46 -3.36 -9.78
C VAL A 117 17.07 -3.95 -9.61
N ARG A 118 16.42 -4.29 -10.73
CA ARG A 118 15.16 -5.02 -10.72
C ARG A 118 15.36 -6.37 -10.04
N ARG A 119 14.45 -6.74 -9.13
CA ARG A 119 14.43 -8.07 -8.52
C ARG A 119 13.07 -8.70 -8.76
N ARG A 120 13.09 -9.91 -9.32
CA ARG A 120 11.87 -10.71 -9.49
C ARG A 120 11.34 -11.11 -8.12
N VAL A 121 10.03 -10.99 -7.92
CA VAL A 121 9.35 -11.39 -6.69
C VAL A 121 8.66 -12.73 -6.88
N GLU A 122 9.09 -13.69 -6.07
CA GLU A 122 8.53 -15.04 -5.99
C GLU A 122 8.38 -15.40 -4.52
N ALA A 123 7.53 -16.38 -4.20
CA ALA A 123 7.26 -16.77 -2.81
C ALA A 123 8.55 -17.14 -2.04
N ILE A 124 9.44 -17.89 -2.69
CA ILE A 124 10.76 -18.31 -2.14
C ILE A 124 11.87 -17.27 -2.40
N GLY A 125 11.57 -16.18 -3.09
CA GLY A 125 12.53 -15.14 -3.41
C GLY A 125 12.95 -14.39 -2.14
N PHE A 126 14.24 -14.09 -2.03
CA PHE A 126 14.76 -13.35 -0.88
C PHE A 126 14.30 -11.90 -0.88
N ILE A 127 13.88 -11.44 0.30
CA ILE A 127 13.52 -10.04 0.53
C ILE A 127 14.80 -9.19 0.53
N PRO A 128 14.79 -8.04 -0.17
CA PRO A 128 15.90 -7.11 -0.12
C PRO A 128 16.08 -6.52 1.28
N ARG A 129 17.33 -6.49 1.77
CA ARG A 129 17.66 -5.89 3.09
C ARG A 129 17.26 -4.43 3.18
N ASN A 130 17.40 -3.68 2.08
CA ASN A 130 17.01 -2.28 2.02
C ASN A 130 15.61 -2.14 1.40
N TRP A 131 14.59 -2.40 2.22
CA TRP A 131 13.18 -2.46 1.80
C TRP A 131 12.69 -1.14 1.21
N GLN A 132 13.03 -0.01 1.83
CA GLN A 132 12.60 1.31 1.38
C GLN A 132 13.21 1.67 0.02
N GLU A 133 14.49 1.34 -0.19
CA GLU A 133 15.14 1.55 -1.48
C GLU A 133 14.56 0.62 -2.56
N PHE A 134 14.28 -0.64 -2.20
CA PHE A 134 13.63 -1.59 -3.09
C PHE A 134 12.29 -1.07 -3.59
N LEU A 135 11.46 -0.55 -2.68
CA LEU A 135 10.18 0.04 -3.01
C LEU A 135 10.30 1.39 -3.71
N ARG A 136 11.45 2.06 -3.76
CA ARG A 136 11.58 3.35 -4.47
C ARG A 136 11.35 3.20 -5.98
N LEU A 137 11.69 2.03 -6.54
CA LEU A 137 11.52 1.72 -7.96
C LEU A 137 10.13 1.15 -8.22
N ASP A 138 9.37 1.81 -9.09
CA ASP A 138 8.00 1.41 -9.39
C ASP A 138 7.90 0.01 -10.02
N GLU A 139 8.87 -0.35 -10.85
CA GLU A 139 9.01 -1.68 -11.45
C GLU A 139 9.18 -2.80 -10.39
N ASN A 140 9.70 -2.44 -9.21
CA ASN A 140 9.85 -3.35 -8.07
C ASN A 140 8.62 -3.33 -7.15
N ARG A 141 7.63 -2.47 -7.37
CA ARG A 141 6.38 -2.43 -6.58
C ARG A 141 5.30 -3.34 -7.14
N SER A 142 5.19 -3.43 -8.47
CA SER A 142 4.11 -4.17 -9.14
C SER A 142 4.09 -5.65 -8.77
N GLU A 143 5.25 -6.32 -8.77
CA GLU A 143 5.32 -7.75 -8.47
C GLU A 143 4.99 -8.08 -7.00
N PRO A 144 5.53 -7.40 -5.96
CA PRO A 144 5.07 -7.57 -4.59
C PRO A 144 3.58 -7.29 -4.40
N PHE A 145 3.05 -6.23 -5.01
CA PHE A 145 1.64 -5.88 -4.86
C PHE A 145 0.75 -6.95 -5.47
N SER A 146 1.09 -7.43 -6.66
CA SER A 146 0.43 -8.56 -7.31
C SER A 146 0.50 -9.83 -6.46
N PHE A 147 1.67 -10.16 -5.90
CA PHE A 147 1.85 -11.32 -5.03
C PHE A 147 0.96 -11.23 -3.78
N LEU A 148 0.97 -10.08 -3.09
CA LEU A 148 0.19 -9.86 -1.88
C LEU A 148 -1.32 -9.84 -2.17
N ALA A 149 -1.75 -9.21 -3.26
CA ALA A 149 -3.15 -9.19 -3.70
C ALA A 149 -3.73 -10.61 -3.81
N VAL A 150 -2.97 -11.54 -4.40
CA VAL A 150 -3.37 -12.96 -4.51
C VAL A 150 -3.36 -13.65 -3.15
N ARG A 151 -2.37 -13.37 -2.29
CA ARG A 151 -2.28 -13.98 -0.95
C ARG A 151 -3.42 -13.54 -0.03
N VAL A 152 -3.80 -12.27 -0.07
CA VAL A 152 -4.90 -11.70 0.72
C VAL A 152 -6.23 -12.40 0.44
N VAL A 153 -6.53 -12.68 -0.84
CA VAL A 153 -7.78 -13.37 -1.19
C VAL A 153 -7.74 -14.88 -0.98
N SER A 154 -6.54 -15.43 -0.71
CA SER A 154 -6.34 -16.85 -0.38
C SER A 154 -6.44 -17.12 1.13
N MET A 155 -6.69 -16.10 1.94
CA MET A 155 -6.87 -16.26 3.39
C MET A 155 -8.11 -17.08 3.71
N SER A 156 -8.00 -17.98 4.69
CA SER A 156 -9.16 -18.72 5.21
C SER A 156 -9.88 -17.88 6.25
N THR A 157 -10.81 -17.03 5.82
CA THR A 157 -11.59 -16.16 6.70
C THR A 157 -13.08 -16.31 6.44
N GLU A 158 -13.91 -16.19 7.49
CA GLU A 158 -15.37 -16.16 7.36
C GLU A 158 -15.85 -14.84 6.73
N LYS A 159 -15.14 -13.75 7.01
CA LYS A 159 -15.42 -12.42 6.47
C LYS A 159 -14.87 -12.27 5.05
N ARG A 160 -15.53 -11.43 4.26
CA ARG A 160 -15.14 -11.19 2.86
C ARG A 160 -13.92 -10.29 2.79
N VAL A 161 -12.98 -10.62 1.91
CA VAL A 161 -11.85 -9.76 1.53
C VAL A 161 -11.87 -9.57 0.03
N ILE A 162 -11.70 -8.33 -0.41
CA ILE A 162 -11.60 -7.97 -1.81
C ILE A 162 -10.22 -7.34 -2.02
N SER A 163 -9.56 -7.68 -3.12
CA SER A 163 -8.30 -7.06 -3.51
C SER A 163 -8.37 -6.67 -4.97
N SER A 164 -8.07 -5.42 -5.29
CA SER A 164 -7.75 -5.08 -6.68
C SER A 164 -6.50 -5.85 -7.14
N HIS A 165 -6.39 -6.12 -8.43
CA HIS A 165 -5.25 -6.78 -9.04
C HIS A 165 -5.14 -6.33 -10.49
N TYR A 166 -4.26 -5.34 -10.73
CA TYR A 166 -4.22 -4.61 -12.01
C TYR A 166 -5.63 -4.10 -12.38
N ALA A 167 -6.09 -4.35 -13.61
CA ALA A 167 -7.43 -4.01 -14.08
C ALA A 167 -8.55 -4.93 -13.55
N THR A 168 -8.23 -5.94 -12.72
CA THR A 168 -9.19 -6.94 -12.22
C THR A 168 -9.43 -6.79 -10.71
N VAL A 169 -10.47 -7.47 -10.22
CA VAL A 169 -10.80 -7.51 -8.79
C VAL A 169 -10.84 -8.98 -8.37
N LEU A 170 -10.07 -9.31 -7.35
CA LEU A 170 -10.02 -10.60 -6.69
C LEU A 170 -10.84 -10.55 -5.40
N PHE A 171 -11.41 -11.68 -4.98
CA PHE A 171 -12.17 -11.77 -3.74
C PHE A 171 -11.97 -13.15 -3.09
N THR A 172 -12.10 -13.22 -1.76
CA THR A 172 -12.12 -14.50 -1.06
C THR A 172 -13.31 -15.34 -1.55
N GLN A 173 -13.05 -16.59 -1.93
CA GLN A 173 -14.11 -17.49 -2.35
C GLN A 173 -15.00 -17.80 -1.15
N HIS A 174 -16.31 -17.60 -1.29
CA HIS A 174 -17.25 -18.18 -0.34
C HIS A 174 -17.21 -19.70 -0.55
N LYS A 175 -16.93 -20.47 0.50
CA LYS A 175 -17.17 -21.90 0.45
C LYS A 175 -18.69 -22.09 0.50
N ASP A 176 -19.31 -22.21 -0.66
CA ASP A 176 -20.65 -22.76 -0.73
C ASP A 176 -20.56 -24.23 -0.28
N ALA A 177 -21.62 -24.74 0.36
CA ALA A 177 -21.69 -26.11 0.89
C ALA A 177 -21.50 -27.23 -0.17
N SER A 178 -21.23 -26.87 -1.43
CA SER A 178 -21.06 -27.75 -2.59
C SER A 178 -19.69 -27.64 -3.29
N GLY A 179 -18.77 -26.77 -2.86
CA GLY A 179 -17.36 -26.80 -3.32
C GLY A 179 -17.09 -26.44 -4.79
N ASN A 180 -17.98 -25.72 -5.48
CA ASN A 180 -17.78 -25.35 -6.90
C ASN A 180 -17.28 -23.91 -7.10
N HIS A 181 -16.47 -23.75 -8.15
CA HIS A 181 -15.74 -22.53 -8.53
C HIS A 181 -16.62 -21.54 -9.30
N VAL A 182 -16.67 -20.26 -8.86
CA VAL A 182 -17.34 -19.17 -9.59
C VAL A 182 -16.36 -18.04 -9.87
N THR A 183 -16.02 -17.83 -11.14
CA THR A 183 -15.26 -16.66 -11.62
C THR A 183 -16.24 -15.65 -12.23
N MET A 184 -16.49 -14.51 -11.58
CA MET A 184 -17.21 -13.41 -12.22
C MET A 184 -16.21 -12.53 -12.99
N LYS A 185 -16.26 -12.60 -14.33
CA LYS A 185 -15.60 -11.63 -15.20
C LYS A 185 -16.46 -10.38 -15.31
N ARG A 186 -15.82 -9.20 -15.24
CA ARG A 186 -16.44 -7.90 -15.50
C ARG A 186 -16.96 -7.91 -16.95
N GLN A 187 -18.26 -7.68 -17.15
CA GLN A 187 -18.79 -7.38 -18.47
C GLN A 187 -18.30 -5.98 -18.85
N SER A 188 -17.46 -5.92 -19.89
CA SER A 188 -17.20 -4.67 -20.60
C SER A 188 -18.48 -4.28 -21.32
N GLN A 189 -19.04 -3.12 -21.01
CA GLN A 189 -20.00 -2.48 -21.90
C GLN A 189 -19.20 -1.74 -22.98
N GLU A 190 -19.58 -1.98 -24.24
CA GLU A 190 -19.08 -1.32 -25.45
C GLU A 190 -19.40 0.19 -25.46
#